data_AF-A0A3A4RUV2-F1
#
_entry.id   AF-A0A3A4RUV2-F1
#
_cell.length_a   1.000
_cell.length_b   1.000
_cell.length_c   1.000
_cell.angle_alpha   90.00
_cell.angle_beta   90.00
_cell.angle_gamma   90.00
#
_symmetry.space_group_name_H-M   'P 1'
#
loop_
_entity.id
_entity.type
_entity.pdbx_description
1 polymer ?
#
loop_
_entity_poly.entity_id
_entity_poly.type
_entity_poly.pdbx_seq_one_letter_code
_entity_poly.pdbx_strand_id
1 'polypeptide(L)'
;MNFTSMDDILDFAIEKEKEAVAFYTGLSKEATFSSAKSVLQEFAAEEKKHEKLLKNFKENREVLDNYKFKWISDIKRSNYMVDITYEKGMPFTDTLRLAMKREEKALQLYNELLAKADDDGVKKVFKMLCQEEAKHKNILETIYDDHMAQQGD
;
A
#
# COMPACT_ATOMS: atom_id res chain seq x y z
N MET A 1 -12.26 -13.87 4.96
CA MET A 1 -11.28 -14.96 5.19
C MET A 1 -10.19 -14.42 6.11
N ASN A 2 -9.76 -15.19 7.11
CA ASN A 2 -8.65 -14.81 7.98
C ASN A 2 -7.33 -15.23 7.33
N PHE A 3 -6.24 -14.60 7.73
CA PHE A 3 -4.93 -15.16 7.44
C PHE A 3 -4.66 -16.35 8.35
N THR A 4 -4.03 -17.39 7.82
CA THR A 4 -3.70 -18.62 8.55
C THR A 4 -2.21 -18.75 8.82
N SER A 5 -1.38 -18.02 8.07
CA SER A 5 0.07 -18.01 8.21
C SER A 5 0.68 -16.64 7.88
N MET A 6 1.95 -16.46 8.22
CA MET A 6 2.70 -15.28 7.79
C MET A 6 2.87 -15.26 6.27
N ASP A 7 3.00 -16.43 5.67
CA ASP A 7 3.09 -16.57 4.23
C ASP A 7 1.85 -16.01 3.53
N ASP A 8 0.66 -16.31 4.05
CA ASP A 8 -0.61 -15.79 3.51
C ASP A 8 -0.67 -14.26 3.57
N ILE A 9 -0.13 -13.66 4.64
CA ILE A 9 -0.12 -12.21 4.80
C ILE A 9 0.87 -11.58 3.83
N LEU A 10 2.06 -12.16 3.69
CA LEU A 10 3.07 -11.68 2.74
C LEU A 10 2.59 -11.81 1.30
N ASP A 11 1.94 -12.92 0.94
CA ASP A 11 1.33 -13.08 -0.37
C ASP A 11 0.27 -12.03 -0.64
N PHE A 12 -0.58 -11.76 0.35
CA PHE A 12 -1.58 -10.70 0.23
C PHE A 12 -0.95 -9.32 0.09
N ALA A 13 0.07 -9.01 0.90
CA ALA A 13 0.79 -7.73 0.79
C ALA A 13 1.47 -7.60 -0.59
N ILE A 14 2.18 -8.62 -1.06
CA ILE A 14 2.80 -8.65 -2.40
C ILE A 14 1.76 -8.46 -3.50
N GLU A 15 0.58 -9.08 -3.38
CA GLU A 15 -0.53 -8.88 -4.32
C GLU A 15 -1.02 -7.43 -4.30
N LYS A 16 -1.16 -6.83 -3.12
CA LYS A 16 -1.55 -5.42 -2.95
C LYS A 16 -0.53 -4.46 -3.56
N GLU A 17 0.76 -4.70 -3.36
CA GLU A 17 1.84 -3.94 -4.01
C GLU A 17 1.76 -4.01 -5.54
N LYS A 18 1.56 -5.21 -6.10
CA LYS A 18 1.40 -5.39 -7.56
C LYS A 18 0.17 -4.65 -8.09
N GLU A 19 -0.94 -4.73 -7.38
CA GLU A 19 -2.14 -3.98 -7.74
C GLU A 19 -1.88 -2.47 -7.68
N ALA A 20 -1.15 -1.98 -6.67
CA ALA A 20 -0.81 -0.57 -6.52
C ALA A 20 0.12 -0.08 -7.63
N VAL A 21 1.16 -0.86 -8.00
CA VAL A 21 2.00 -0.59 -9.18
C VAL A 21 1.15 -0.46 -10.44
N ALA A 22 0.24 -1.42 -10.68
CA ALA A 22 -0.62 -1.40 -11.86
C ALA A 22 -1.59 -0.21 -11.84
N PHE A 23 -2.16 0.09 -10.67
CA PHE A 23 -3.07 1.21 -10.45
C PHE A 23 -2.39 2.54 -10.74
N TYR A 24 -1.25 2.84 -10.11
CA TYR A 24 -0.51 4.09 -10.32
C TYR A 24 0.10 4.21 -11.72
N THR A 25 0.55 3.09 -12.31
CA THR A 25 0.99 3.06 -13.72
C THR A 25 -0.17 3.35 -14.67
N GLY A 26 -1.38 2.86 -14.39
CA GLY A 26 -2.58 3.17 -15.15
C GLY A 26 -2.96 4.64 -15.01
N LEU A 27 -3.07 5.10 -13.76
CA LEU A 27 -3.50 6.45 -13.42
C LEU A 27 -2.57 7.54 -13.99
N SER A 28 -1.25 7.31 -13.94
CA SER A 28 -0.28 8.24 -14.55
C SER A 28 -0.41 8.37 -16.07
N LYS A 29 -1.01 7.40 -16.77
CA LYS A 29 -1.30 7.49 -18.21
C LYS A 29 -2.56 8.31 -18.49
N GLU A 30 -3.49 8.34 -17.54
CA GLU A 30 -4.77 9.05 -17.65
C GLU A 30 -4.69 10.48 -17.08
N ALA A 31 -3.71 10.75 -16.20
CA ALA A 31 -3.47 12.07 -15.64
C ALA A 31 -3.19 13.11 -16.75
N THR A 32 -3.98 14.18 -16.75
CA THR A 32 -3.88 15.28 -17.72
C THR A 32 -2.82 16.32 -17.35
N PHE A 33 -2.47 16.42 -16.07
CA PHE A 33 -1.48 17.36 -15.56
C PHE A 33 -0.12 16.70 -15.37
N SER A 34 0.94 17.39 -15.80
CA SER A 34 2.32 16.87 -15.76
C SER A 34 2.83 16.61 -14.34
N SER A 35 2.43 17.44 -13.36
CA SER A 35 2.79 17.27 -11.94
C SER A 35 2.22 15.97 -11.36
N ALA A 36 0.91 15.76 -11.50
CA ALA A 36 0.24 14.55 -11.04
C ALA A 36 0.80 13.29 -11.72
N LYS A 37 1.07 13.38 -13.02
CA LYS A 37 1.67 12.26 -13.78
C LYS A 37 3.02 11.84 -13.21
N SER A 38 3.92 12.78 -12.94
CA SER A 38 5.25 12.47 -12.38
C SER A 38 5.15 11.82 -11.01
N VAL A 39 4.34 12.38 -10.11
CA VAL A 39 4.16 11.84 -8.75
C VAL A 39 3.61 10.41 -8.80
N LEU A 40 2.61 10.15 -9.66
CA LEU A 40 2.04 8.82 -9.81
C LEU A 40 3.03 7.80 -10.41
N GLN A 41 3.96 8.24 -11.26
CA GLN A 41 5.03 7.38 -11.75
C GLN A 41 6.05 7.07 -10.65
N GLU A 42 6.34 8.02 -9.77
CA GLU A 42 7.20 7.82 -8.61
C GLU A 42 6.59 6.80 -7.65
N PHE A 43 5.29 6.92 -7.35
CA PHE A 43 4.56 5.94 -6.52
C PHE A 43 4.64 4.54 -7.11
N ALA A 44 4.34 4.38 -8.41
CA ALA A 44 4.46 3.09 -9.08
C ALA A 44 5.88 2.50 -9.01
N ALA A 45 6.92 3.33 -8.96
CA ALA A 45 8.29 2.89 -8.81
C ALA A 45 8.64 2.53 -7.36
N GLU A 46 8.07 3.22 -6.37
CA GLU A 46 8.21 2.92 -4.94
C GLU A 46 7.49 1.61 -4.58
N GLU A 47 6.22 1.41 -4.98
CA GLU A 47 5.49 0.15 -4.77
C GLU A 47 6.20 -1.05 -5.39
N LYS A 48 6.84 -0.85 -6.56
CA LYS A 48 7.62 -1.92 -7.20
C LYS A 48 8.87 -2.30 -6.39
N LYS A 49 9.44 -1.37 -5.61
CA LYS A 49 10.52 -1.68 -4.67
C LYS A 49 9.96 -2.40 -3.45
N HIS A 50 8.80 -1.99 -2.93
CA HIS A 50 8.12 -2.67 -1.83
C HIS A 50 7.79 -4.13 -2.19
N GLU A 51 7.20 -4.36 -3.37
CA GLU A 51 6.93 -5.70 -3.92
C GLU A 51 8.17 -6.59 -3.88
N LYS A 52 9.31 -6.08 -4.39
CA LYS A 52 10.57 -6.82 -4.41
C LYS A 52 11.10 -7.09 -3.01
N LEU A 53 11.00 -6.11 -2.12
CA LEU A 53 11.44 -6.24 -0.73
C LEU A 53 10.63 -7.34 -0.01
N LEU A 54 9.31 -7.34 -0.15
CA LEU A 54 8.43 -8.34 0.44
C LEU A 54 8.67 -9.74 -0.14
N LYS A 55 8.94 -9.85 -1.45
CA LYS A 55 9.33 -11.14 -2.06
C LYS A 55 10.65 -11.66 -1.50
N ASN A 56 11.68 -10.83 -1.46
CA ASN A 56 12.97 -11.21 -0.90
C ASN A 56 12.83 -11.61 0.58
N PHE A 57 11.98 -10.90 1.32
CA PHE A 57 11.65 -11.22 2.69
C PHE A 57 10.98 -12.59 2.82
N LYS A 58 10.01 -12.89 1.95
CA LYS A 58 9.34 -14.19 1.89
C LYS A 58 10.29 -15.33 1.52
N GLU A 59 11.24 -15.10 0.62
CA GLU A 59 12.23 -16.09 0.20
C GLU A 59 13.28 -16.37 1.28
N ASN A 60 13.53 -15.42 2.19
CA ASN A 60 14.44 -15.60 3.31
C ASN A 60 13.77 -16.40 4.47
N ARG A 61 13.73 -17.72 4.29
CA ARG A 61 13.13 -18.66 5.23
C ARG A 61 13.76 -18.65 6.62
N GLU A 62 15.04 -18.29 6.77
CA GLU A 62 15.66 -18.18 8.10
C GLU A 62 15.04 -17.06 8.94
N VAL A 63 14.63 -15.96 8.31
CA VAL A 63 13.93 -14.87 8.98
C VAL A 63 12.50 -15.28 9.32
N LEU A 64 11.81 -16.00 8.43
CA LEU A 64 10.44 -16.49 8.65
C LEU A 64 10.34 -17.63 9.68
N ASP A 65 11.28 -18.58 9.65
CA ASP A 65 11.23 -19.77 10.50
C ASP A 65 11.61 -19.42 11.96
N ASN A 66 12.45 -18.40 12.17
CA ASN A 66 12.69 -17.83 13.49
C ASN A 66 11.58 -16.87 13.94
N TYR A 67 10.66 -16.53 13.03
CA TYR A 67 9.61 -15.59 13.31
C TYR A 67 8.43 -16.21 14.05
N LYS A 68 8.25 -15.82 15.32
CA LYS A 68 7.09 -16.24 16.11
C LYS A 68 5.99 -15.18 16.07
N PHE A 69 5.23 -15.12 14.98
CA PHE A 69 3.96 -14.40 15.01
C PHE A 69 3.00 -15.17 15.93
N LYS A 70 2.85 -14.72 17.17
CA LYS A 70 2.10 -15.51 18.16
C LYS A 70 0.60 -15.59 17.84
N TRP A 71 0.00 -14.59 17.17
CA TRP A 71 -1.46 -14.44 17.04
C TRP A 71 -1.87 -13.84 15.67
N ILE A 72 -1.77 -14.62 14.59
CA ILE A 72 -2.23 -14.23 13.22
C ILE A 72 -3.76 -14.40 13.06
N SER A 73 -4.39 -15.28 13.83
CA SER A 73 -5.80 -15.64 13.70
C SER A 73 -6.79 -14.47 13.83
N ASP A 74 -6.38 -13.35 14.42
CA ASP A 74 -7.21 -12.15 14.58
C ASP A 74 -7.17 -11.21 13.36
N ILE A 75 -6.20 -11.39 12.46
CA ILE A 75 -6.03 -10.54 11.28
C ILE A 75 -7.01 -11.01 10.19
N LYS A 76 -8.00 -10.17 9.86
CA LYS A 76 -9.00 -10.46 8.82
C LYS A 76 -8.62 -9.77 7.51
N ARG A 77 -8.43 -10.55 6.43
CA ARG A 77 -8.09 -10.03 5.10
C ARG A 77 -9.06 -8.94 4.61
N SER A 78 -10.34 -9.06 4.94
CA SER A 78 -11.39 -8.10 4.56
C SER A 78 -11.17 -6.70 5.14
N ASN A 79 -10.47 -6.57 6.27
CA ASN A 79 -10.25 -5.26 6.91
C ASN A 79 -9.34 -4.34 6.07
N TYR A 80 -8.53 -4.93 5.19
CA TYR A 80 -7.54 -4.25 4.34
C TYR A 80 -7.92 -4.27 2.86
N MET A 81 -9.17 -4.64 2.55
CA MET A 81 -9.73 -4.44 1.22
C MET A 81 -10.32 -3.04 1.13
N VAL A 82 -10.33 -2.49 -0.08
CA VAL A 82 -11.06 -1.28 -0.40
C VAL A 82 -12.32 -1.68 -1.16
N ASP A 83 -13.47 -1.20 -0.71
CA ASP A 83 -14.79 -1.57 -1.26
C ASP A 83 -15.09 -0.90 -2.60
N ILE A 84 -14.24 0.05 -3.02
CA ILE A 84 -14.39 0.81 -4.26
C ILE A 84 -13.40 0.26 -5.28
N THR A 85 -13.92 -0.10 -6.45
CA THR A 85 -13.10 -0.58 -7.57
C THR A 85 -12.78 0.60 -8.48
N TYR A 86 -11.56 0.63 -9.04
CA TYR A 86 -11.23 1.63 -10.06
C TYR A 86 -12.08 1.41 -11.31
N GLU A 87 -12.72 2.47 -11.79
CA GLU A 87 -13.45 2.48 -13.06
C GLU A 87 -12.81 3.49 -14.00
N LYS A 88 -12.55 3.08 -15.24
CA LYS A 88 -11.96 3.95 -16.24
C LYS A 88 -12.90 5.13 -16.52
N GLY A 89 -12.39 6.35 -16.45
CA GLY A 89 -13.19 7.56 -16.60
C GLY A 89 -13.87 8.04 -15.31
N MET A 90 -13.57 7.41 -14.16
CA MET A 90 -13.90 7.94 -12.84
C MET A 90 -13.32 9.37 -12.70
N PRO A 91 -14.03 10.30 -12.03
CA PRO A 91 -13.49 11.62 -11.74
C PRO A 91 -12.12 11.54 -11.06
N PHE A 92 -11.23 12.47 -11.39
CA PHE A 92 -9.87 12.48 -10.84
C PHE A 92 -9.89 12.56 -9.30
N THR A 93 -10.82 13.36 -8.74
CA THR A 93 -11.07 13.46 -7.30
C THR A 93 -11.46 12.14 -6.65
N ASP A 94 -12.35 11.36 -7.29
CA ASP A 94 -12.76 10.05 -6.80
C ASP A 94 -11.62 9.03 -6.92
N THR A 95 -10.80 9.17 -7.96
CA THR A 95 -9.62 8.32 -8.13
C THR A 95 -8.55 8.60 -7.06
N LEU A 96 -8.34 9.86 -6.69
CA LEU A 96 -7.49 10.24 -5.56
C LEU A 96 -8.04 9.73 -4.23
N ARG A 97 -9.36 9.82 -4.00
CA ARG A 97 -10.00 9.25 -2.80
C ARG A 97 -9.83 7.74 -2.72
N LEU A 98 -9.93 7.05 -3.85
CA LEU A 98 -9.65 5.62 -3.92
C LEU A 98 -8.18 5.34 -3.58
N ALA A 99 -7.24 6.09 -4.16
CA ALA A 99 -5.81 5.97 -3.86
C ALA A 99 -5.52 6.14 -2.37
N MET A 100 -6.02 7.23 -1.76
CA MET A 100 -5.85 7.52 -0.32
C MET A 100 -6.38 6.38 0.57
N LYS A 101 -7.52 5.79 0.21
CA LYS A 101 -8.07 4.64 0.94
C LYS A 101 -7.20 3.39 0.79
N ARG A 102 -6.59 3.16 -0.38
CA ARG A 102 -5.67 2.02 -0.59
C ARG A 102 -4.43 2.16 0.30
N GLU A 103 -3.80 3.34 0.31
CA GLU A 103 -2.67 3.66 1.18
C GLU A 103 -3.02 3.50 2.66
N GLU A 104 -4.19 3.97 3.08
CA GLU A 104 -4.66 3.81 4.46
C GLU A 104 -4.82 2.35 4.86
N LYS A 105 -5.32 1.49 3.97
CA LYS A 105 -5.48 0.05 4.24
C LYS A 105 -4.13 -0.68 4.28
N ALA A 106 -3.19 -0.33 3.41
CA ALA A 106 -1.83 -0.86 3.44
C ALA A 106 -1.10 -0.44 4.73
N LEU A 107 -1.17 0.84 5.08
CA LEU A 107 -0.63 1.38 6.34
C LEU A 107 -1.22 0.66 7.56
N GLN A 108 -2.53 0.43 7.57
CA GLN A 108 -3.19 -0.29 8.66
C GLN A 108 -2.67 -1.73 8.77
N LEU A 109 -2.53 -2.44 7.64
CA LEU A 109 -1.99 -3.79 7.60
C LEU A 109 -0.56 -3.83 8.16
N TYR A 110 0.32 -2.96 7.67
CA TYR A 110 1.72 -2.94 8.09
C TYR A 110 1.90 -2.55 9.55
N ASN A 111 1.07 -1.65 10.09
CA ASN A 111 1.09 -1.34 11.53
C ASN A 111 0.68 -2.54 12.38
N GLU A 112 -0.32 -3.30 11.94
CA GLU A 112 -0.75 -4.50 12.66
C GLU A 112 0.32 -5.60 12.63
N LEU A 113 1.01 -5.74 11.50
CA LEU A 113 2.16 -6.66 11.39
C LEU A 113 3.35 -6.21 12.23
N LEU A 114 3.64 -4.91 12.24
CA LEU A 114 4.67 -4.31 13.10
C LEU A 114 4.38 -4.57 14.58
N ALA A 115 3.13 -4.41 15.02
CA ALA A 115 2.74 -4.62 16.42
C ALA A 115 2.82 -6.10 16.85
N LYS A 116 2.62 -7.03 15.92
CA LYS A 116 2.70 -8.48 16.17
C LYS A 116 4.09 -9.07 15.90
N ALA A 117 5.04 -8.23 15.49
CA ALA A 117 6.42 -8.61 15.24
C ALA A 117 7.22 -8.75 16.53
N ASP A 118 7.98 -9.84 16.66
CA ASP A 118 8.95 -10.00 17.76
C ASP A 118 10.39 -9.68 17.30
N ASP A 119 10.76 -9.98 16.04
CA ASP A 119 12.10 -9.74 15.49
C ASP A 119 12.35 -8.28 15.06
N ASP A 120 13.52 -7.74 15.42
CA ASP A 120 13.88 -6.34 15.16
C ASP A 120 14.18 -6.04 13.68
N GLY A 121 14.69 -7.01 12.91
CA GLY A 121 14.89 -6.87 11.48
C GLY A 121 13.57 -6.72 10.74
N VAL A 122 12.59 -7.53 11.11
CA VAL A 122 11.24 -7.47 10.53
C VAL A 122 10.48 -6.22 10.97
N LYS A 123 10.60 -5.82 12.24
CA LYS A 123 10.04 -4.54 12.71
C LYS A 123 10.57 -3.37 11.88
N LYS A 124 11.85 -3.37 11.53
CA LYS A 124 12.42 -2.32 10.66
C LYS A 124 11.78 -2.30 9.29
N VAL A 125 11.55 -3.47 8.68
CA VAL A 125 10.89 -3.56 7.37
C VAL A 125 9.46 -3.02 7.42
N PHE A 126 8.63 -3.50 8.36
CA PHE A 126 7.25 -3.00 8.46
C PHE A 126 7.16 -1.54 8.87
N LYS A 127 8.08 -1.07 9.73
CA LYS A 127 8.16 0.34 10.08
C LYS A 127 8.49 1.21 8.87
N MET A 128 9.43 0.77 8.03
CA MET A 128 9.75 1.46 6.79
C MET A 128 8.55 1.49 5.84
N LEU A 129 7.88 0.36 5.62
CA LEU A 129 6.66 0.31 4.79
C LEU A 129 5.58 1.26 5.34
N CYS A 130 5.31 1.23 6.65
CA CYS A 130 4.37 2.18 7.26
C CYS A 130 4.73 3.65 7.01
N GLN A 131 6.02 3.99 6.97
CA GLN A 131 6.46 5.36 6.70
C GLN A 131 6.22 5.75 5.25
N GLU A 132 6.46 4.83 4.31
CA GLU A 132 6.23 5.08 2.89
C GLU A 132 4.72 5.21 2.59
N GLU A 133 3.86 4.29 3.03
CA GLU A 133 2.40 4.41 2.81
C GLU A 133 1.83 5.70 3.43
N ALA A 134 2.31 6.09 4.62
CA ALA A 134 1.89 7.33 5.26
C ALA A 134 2.33 8.57 4.46
N LYS A 135 3.54 8.55 3.89
CA LYS A 135 4.04 9.61 3.01
C LYS A 135 3.23 9.68 1.72
N HIS A 136 2.91 8.54 1.10
CA HIS A 136 2.07 8.46 -0.10
C HIS A 136 0.67 9.03 0.16
N LYS A 137 0.02 8.62 1.26
CA LYS A 137 -1.27 9.17 1.68
C LYS A 137 -1.22 10.70 1.82
N ASN A 138 -0.24 11.24 2.54
CA ASN A 138 -0.11 12.71 2.71
C ASN A 138 0.08 13.46 1.38
N ILE A 139 0.85 12.88 0.45
CA ILE A 139 1.06 13.47 -0.88
C ILE A 139 -0.25 13.45 -1.67
N LEU A 140 -1.02 12.35 -1.63
CA LEU A 140 -2.33 12.27 -2.28
C LEU A 140 -3.34 13.26 -1.70
N GLU A 141 -3.34 13.43 -0.38
CA GLU A 141 -4.18 14.44 0.31
C GLU A 141 -3.82 15.85 -0.17
N THR A 142 -2.53 16.16 -0.26
CA THR A 142 -2.04 17.45 -0.80
C THR A 142 -2.53 17.67 -2.25
N ILE A 143 -2.37 16.66 -3.12
CA ILE A 143 -2.82 16.76 -4.53
C ILE A 143 -4.33 16.97 -4.61
N TYR A 144 -5.08 16.28 -3.75
CA TYR A 144 -6.53 16.41 -3.70
C TYR A 144 -6.95 17.81 -3.26
N ASP A 145 -6.35 18.35 -2.20
CA ASP A 145 -6.65 19.69 -1.68
C ASP A 145 -6.31 20.78 -2.70
N ASP A 146 -5.13 20.70 -3.33
CA ASP A 146 -4.72 21.62 -4.40
C ASP A 146 -5.69 21.60 -5.59
N HIS A 147 -6.13 20.40 -6.00
CA HIS A 147 -7.08 20.24 -7.09
C HIS A 147 -8.45 20.84 -6.74
N MET A 148 -8.93 20.60 -5.53
CA MET A 148 -10.20 21.17 -5.04
C MET A 148 -10.15 22.69 -4.96
N ALA A 149 -9.02 23.26 -4.52
CA ALA A 149 -8.82 24.71 -4.47
C ALA A 149 -8.84 25.36 -5.87
N GLN A 150 -8.31 24.69 -6.89
CA GLN A 150 -8.33 25.18 -8.28
C GLN A 150 -9.72 25.06 -8.95
N GLN A 151 -10.58 24.17 -8.47
CA GLN A 151 -11.94 23.99 -8.99
C GLN A 151 -12.95 24.95 -8.33
N GLY A 152 -12.51 25.76 -7.36
CA GLY A 152 -13.34 26.70 -6.60
C GLY A 152 -12.78 28.13 -6.58
N ASP A 153 -13.00 28.84 -7.69
CA ASP A 153 -13.40 30.26 -7.76
C ASP A 153 -14.41 30.41 -8.92
#